data_AF-A0A957QUC1-F1
#
_entry.id   AF-A0A957QUC1-F1
#
_cell.length_a   1.000
_cell.length_b   1.000
_cell.length_c   1.000
_cell.angle_alpha   90.00
_cell.angle_beta   90.00
_cell.angle_gamma   90.00
#
_symmetry.space_group_name_H-M   'P 1'
#
loop_
_entity.id
_entity.type
_entity.pdbx_description
1 polymer ?
#
loop_
_entity_poly.entity_id
_entity_poly.type
_entity_poly.pdbx_seq_one_letter_code
_entity_poly.pdbx_strand_id
1 'polypeptide(L)'
;VQQAKDNVRQHGGSFEILDDFDAGFKGADIVYPKSWGALLTTSDNAESAAIGKKYTDWITDERRMALADPRAIYMHCLPADRNIEVTDGVIDGPHSVVYDEAENRLHAQKAVMALTMR
;
A
#
# COMPACT_ATOMS: atom_id res chain seq x y z
N VAL A 1 15.79 -0.68 6.36
CA VAL A 1 15.67 -2.15 6.55
C VAL A 1 16.13 -2.59 7.94
N GLN A 2 17.34 -2.28 8.42
CA GLN A 2 17.81 -2.76 9.73
C GLN A 2 16.88 -2.38 10.89
N GLN A 3 16.46 -1.11 10.97
CA GLN A 3 15.51 -0.65 11.97
C GLN A 3 14.19 -1.46 12.00
N ALA A 4 13.66 -1.86 10.83
CA ALA A 4 12.45 -2.67 10.76
C ALA A 4 12.67 -4.07 11.32
N LYS A 5 13.82 -4.70 11.01
CA LYS A 5 14.22 -6.00 11.57
C LYS A 5 14.37 -5.92 13.09
N ASP A 6 14.95 -4.83 13.59
CA ASP A 6 15.15 -4.62 15.03
C ASP A 6 13.79 -4.46 15.75
N ASN A 7 12.88 -3.67 15.18
CA ASN A 7 11.54 -3.47 15.72
C ASN A 7 10.75 -4.79 15.82
N VAL A 8 10.80 -5.64 14.78
CA VAL A 8 10.12 -6.94 14.80
C VAL A 8 10.71 -7.89 15.84
N ARG A 9 12.04 -7.95 15.97
CA ARG A 9 12.69 -8.78 17.01
C ARG A 9 12.27 -8.36 18.42
N GLN A 10 12.04 -7.07 18.64
CA GLN A 10 11.68 -6.55 19.95
C GLN A 10 10.20 -6.77 20.31
N HIS A 11 9.29 -6.70 19.34
CA HIS A 11 7.85 -6.67 19.61
C HIS A 11 7.10 -7.96 19.23
N GLY A 12 7.80 -8.91 18.61
CA GLY A 12 7.19 -10.11 18.05
C GLY A 12 6.57 -9.82 16.68
N GLY A 13 6.67 -10.79 15.77
CA GLY A 13 6.19 -10.68 14.39
C GLY A 13 7.20 -11.24 13.38
N SER A 14 7.01 -10.92 12.11
CA SER A 14 7.91 -11.27 11.01
C SER A 14 8.17 -10.06 10.11
N PHE A 15 9.29 -10.08 9.38
CA PHE A 15 9.61 -9.09 8.36
C PHE A 15 10.27 -9.80 7.19
N GLU A 16 9.71 -9.64 6.01
CA GLU A 16 10.19 -10.24 4.77
C GLU A 16 10.22 -9.20 3.66
N ILE A 17 11.16 -9.36 2.73
CA ILE A 17 11.22 -8.59 1.49
C ILE A 17 11.12 -9.63 0.39
N LEU A 18 10.17 -9.42 -0.53
CA LEU A 18 9.88 -10.33 -1.61
C LEU A 18 10.02 -9.58 -2.94
N ASP A 19 10.62 -10.26 -3.92
CA ASP A 19 10.70 -9.79 -5.30
C ASP A 19 9.64 -10.46 -6.20
N ASP A 20 8.88 -11.41 -5.63
CA ASP A 20 7.68 -11.99 -6.23
C ASP A 20 6.45 -11.29 -5.66
N PHE A 21 5.78 -10.51 -6.50
CA PHE A 21 4.63 -9.72 -6.08
C PHE A 21 3.45 -10.60 -5.69
N ASP A 22 3.18 -11.69 -6.41
CA ASP A 22 2.06 -12.60 -6.11
C ASP A 22 2.29 -13.34 -4.78
N ALA A 23 3.55 -13.66 -4.43
CA ALA A 23 3.88 -14.26 -3.14
C ALA A 23 3.49 -13.35 -1.96
N GLY A 24 3.60 -12.03 -2.11
CA GLY A 24 3.22 -11.06 -1.09
C GLY A 24 1.72 -10.98 -0.81
N PHE A 25 0.86 -11.43 -1.74
CA PHE A 25 -0.59 -11.45 -1.55
C PHE A 25 -1.09 -12.72 -0.85
N LYS A 26 -0.36 -13.84 -0.94
CA LYS A 26 -0.85 -15.15 -0.51
C LYS A 26 -1.24 -15.16 0.97
N GLY A 27 -2.54 -15.29 1.23
CA GLY A 27 -3.11 -15.35 2.58
C GLY A 27 -2.97 -14.05 3.39
N ALA A 28 -2.69 -12.91 2.75
CA ALA A 28 -2.62 -11.62 3.44
C ALA A 28 -4.00 -11.20 3.95
N ASP A 29 -4.09 -10.69 5.18
CA ASP A 29 -5.32 -10.08 5.71
C ASP A 29 -5.49 -8.62 5.24
N ILE A 30 -4.38 -7.94 4.94
CA ILE A 30 -4.36 -6.53 4.51
C ILE A 30 -3.37 -6.40 3.37
N VAL A 31 -3.82 -5.79 2.27
CA VAL A 31 -2.96 -5.42 1.14
C VAL A 31 -2.89 -3.89 1.08
N TYR A 32 -1.67 -3.35 1.19
CA TYR A 32 -1.42 -1.90 1.20
C TYR A 32 -0.35 -1.54 0.13
N PRO A 33 -0.72 -1.47 -1.15
CA PRO A 33 0.15 -0.93 -2.19
C PRO A 33 0.22 0.60 -2.11
N LYS A 34 1.21 1.17 -2.79
CA LYS A 34 1.44 2.62 -2.88
C LYS A 34 1.82 3.00 -4.30
N SER A 35 1.52 4.24 -4.67
CA SER A 35 1.91 4.84 -5.94
C SER A 35 3.37 4.64 -6.33
N TRP A 36 3.62 4.42 -7.62
CA TRP A 36 4.96 4.17 -8.17
C TRP A 36 5.76 5.41 -8.54
N GLY A 37 5.38 6.59 -8.02
CA GLY A 37 6.13 7.82 -8.26
C GLY A 37 7.60 7.64 -7.89
N ALA A 38 8.51 7.77 -8.87
CA ALA A 38 9.95 7.60 -8.69
C ALA A 38 10.60 8.83 -8.02
N LEU A 39 9.95 9.39 -7.00
CA LEU A 39 10.29 10.67 -6.35
C LEU A 39 11.67 10.66 -5.67
N LEU A 40 12.19 9.47 -5.35
CA LEU A 40 13.55 9.30 -4.81
C LEU A 40 14.62 9.27 -5.91
N THR A 41 14.23 9.13 -7.17
CA THR A 41 15.13 9.03 -8.33
C THR A 41 15.09 10.32 -9.16
N THR A 42 13.91 10.88 -9.39
CA THR A 42 13.72 12.06 -10.24
C THR A 42 12.52 12.88 -9.80
N SER A 43 12.57 14.19 -10.05
CA SER A 43 11.44 15.11 -9.95
C SER A 43 10.78 15.39 -11.31
N ASP A 44 11.32 14.85 -12.41
CA ASP A 44 10.73 14.96 -13.74
C ASP A 44 9.63 13.91 -13.93
N ASN A 45 8.42 14.37 -14.27
CA ASN A 45 7.26 13.50 -14.39
C ASN A 45 7.37 12.53 -15.59
N ALA A 46 8.00 12.94 -16.69
CA ALA A 46 8.15 12.08 -17.87
C ALA A 46 9.19 10.97 -17.61
N GLU A 47 10.28 11.30 -16.92
CA GLU A 47 11.26 10.30 -16.49
C GLU A 47 10.67 9.34 -15.46
N SER A 48 9.94 9.85 -14.45
CA SER A 48 9.22 9.02 -13.47
C SER A 48 8.25 8.05 -14.15
N ALA A 49 7.46 8.53 -15.12
CA ALA A 49 6.56 7.69 -15.90
C ALA A 49 7.30 6.63 -16.75
N ALA A 50 8.47 6.96 -17.30
CA ALA A 50 9.29 6.01 -18.05
C ALA A 50 9.87 4.90 -17.15
N ILE A 51 10.17 5.21 -15.89
CA ILE A 51 10.56 4.20 -14.89
C ILE A 51 9.35 3.32 -14.54
N GLY A 52 8.20 3.92 -14.21
CA GLY A 52 6.99 3.19 -13.83
C GLY A 52 6.50 2.21 -14.91
N LYS A 53 6.63 2.57 -16.19
CA LYS A 53 6.30 1.68 -17.33
C LYS A 53 7.08 0.36 -17.37
N LYS A 54 8.20 0.24 -16.64
CA LYS A 54 8.97 -1.01 -16.54
C LYS A 54 8.35 -2.01 -15.55
N TYR A 55 7.42 -1.57 -14.72
CA TYR A 55 6.86 -2.33 -13.61
C TYR A 55 5.34 -2.48 -13.70
N THR A 56 4.76 -2.42 -14.91
CA THR A 56 3.29 -2.53 -15.10
C THR A 56 2.71 -3.82 -14.56
N ASP A 57 3.52 -4.88 -14.46
CA ASP A 57 3.11 -6.14 -13.86
C ASP A 57 2.94 -6.06 -12.34
N TRP A 58 3.40 -5.00 -11.66
CA TRP A 58 3.30 -4.82 -10.20
C TRP A 58 1.99 -4.13 -9.75
N ILE A 59 0.92 -4.30 -10.54
CA ILE A 59 -0.41 -3.74 -10.30
C ILE A 59 -1.25 -4.56 -9.32
N THR A 60 -2.05 -3.93 -8.47
CA THR A 60 -3.05 -4.65 -7.67
C THR A 60 -4.33 -4.84 -8.48
N ASP A 61 -4.59 -6.07 -8.88
CA ASP A 61 -5.78 -6.50 -9.63
C ASP A 61 -6.61 -7.52 -8.84
N GLU A 62 -7.79 -7.85 -9.35
CA GLU A 62 -8.72 -8.79 -8.74
C GLU A 62 -8.11 -10.19 -8.64
N ARG A 63 -7.28 -10.57 -9.62
CA ARG A 63 -6.54 -11.84 -9.63
C ARG A 63 -5.61 -11.95 -8.42
N ARG A 64 -4.90 -10.88 -8.07
CA ARG A 64 -4.02 -10.84 -6.88
C ARG A 64 -4.78 -10.72 -5.59
N MET A 65 -5.86 -9.93 -5.55
CA MET A 65 -6.73 -9.90 -4.39
C MET A 65 -7.34 -11.29 -4.10
N ALA A 66 -7.59 -12.11 -5.13
CA ALA A 66 -8.03 -13.50 -4.96
C ALA A 66 -6.96 -14.45 -4.38
N LEU A 67 -5.68 -14.05 -4.31
CA LEU A 67 -4.63 -14.80 -3.61
C LEU A 67 -4.63 -14.51 -2.10
N ALA A 68 -5.21 -13.40 -1.67
CA ALA A 68 -5.29 -12.97 -0.27
C ALA A 68 -6.34 -13.77 0.51
N ASP A 69 -6.44 -13.52 1.82
CA ASP A 69 -7.55 -14.08 2.61
C ASP A 69 -8.89 -13.63 2.01
N PRO A 70 -9.95 -14.47 1.98
CA PRO A 70 -11.25 -14.06 1.47
C PRO A 70 -11.88 -12.86 2.20
N ARG A 71 -11.41 -12.51 3.39
CA ARG A 71 -11.84 -11.34 4.17
C ARG A 71 -10.80 -10.22 4.14
N ALA A 72 -9.77 -10.34 3.30
CA ALA A 72 -8.74 -9.34 3.20
C ALA A 72 -9.32 -7.99 2.80
N ILE A 73 -8.70 -6.92 3.30
CA ILE A 73 -9.03 -5.55 2.92
C ILE A 73 -7.92 -4.95 2.07
N TYR A 74 -8.33 -4.13 1.11
CA TYR A 74 -7.46 -3.31 0.28
C TYR A 74 -7.40 -1.89 0.87
N MET A 75 -6.18 -1.41 1.11
CA MET A 75 -5.88 -0.08 1.65
C MET A 75 -4.98 0.70 0.68
N HIS A 76 -5.12 2.02 0.66
CA HIS A 76 -4.29 2.92 -0.14
C HIS A 76 -4.32 4.34 0.42
N CYS A 77 -3.15 4.94 0.64
CA CYS A 77 -3.05 6.26 1.26
C CYS A 77 -3.63 7.43 0.44
N LEU A 78 -3.83 7.22 -0.87
CA LEU A 78 -4.22 8.19 -1.89
C LEU A 78 -3.19 9.34 -2.11
N PRO A 79 -3.28 10.09 -3.23
CA PRO A 79 -4.05 9.77 -4.44
C PRO A 79 -3.54 8.45 -5.07
N ALA A 80 -4.45 7.74 -5.75
CA ALA A 80 -4.11 6.51 -6.48
C ALA A 80 -4.14 6.75 -7.99
N ASP A 81 -3.13 6.26 -8.70
CA ASP A 81 -3.12 6.23 -10.17
C ASP A 81 -3.84 4.97 -10.67
N ARG A 82 -5.10 5.17 -11.07
CA ARG A 82 -5.99 4.10 -11.56
C ARG A 82 -5.43 3.44 -12.81
N ASN A 83 -5.56 2.12 -12.85
CA ASN A 83 -5.04 1.22 -13.89
C ASN A 83 -3.53 1.35 -14.11
N ILE A 84 -2.80 1.90 -13.12
CA ILE A 84 -1.34 1.87 -13.04
C ILE A 84 -0.97 1.00 -11.83
N GLU A 85 -1.22 1.47 -10.60
CA GLU A 85 -0.89 0.70 -9.38
C GLU A 85 -2.05 -0.14 -8.85
N VAL A 86 -3.28 0.18 -9.24
CA VAL A 86 -4.49 -0.54 -8.84
C VAL A 86 -5.54 -0.47 -9.95
N THR A 87 -6.26 -1.55 -10.18
CA THR A 87 -7.40 -1.58 -11.10
C THR A 87 -8.64 -0.88 -10.51
N ASP A 88 -9.52 -0.39 -11.38
CA ASP A 88 -10.79 0.19 -10.93
C ASP A 88 -11.63 -0.80 -10.11
N GLY A 89 -11.67 -2.07 -10.52
CA GLY A 89 -12.44 -3.12 -9.83
C GLY A 89 -11.95 -3.47 -8.44
N VAL A 90 -10.66 -3.22 -8.13
CA VAL A 90 -10.15 -3.36 -6.76
C VAL A 90 -10.45 -2.13 -5.92
N ILE A 91 -10.10 -0.92 -6.39
CA ILE A 91 -10.20 0.29 -5.57
C ILE A 91 -11.65 0.71 -5.29
N ASP A 92 -12.58 0.41 -6.21
CA ASP A 92 -14.02 0.62 -6.00
C ASP A 92 -14.74 -0.68 -5.58
N GLY A 93 -13.96 -1.76 -5.40
CA GLY A 93 -14.46 -3.10 -5.09
C GLY A 93 -14.86 -3.30 -3.64
N PRO A 94 -15.48 -4.44 -3.32
CA PRO A 94 -16.03 -4.71 -1.98
C PRO A 94 -14.98 -4.87 -0.88
N HIS A 95 -13.70 -5.11 -1.25
CA HIS A 95 -12.59 -5.22 -0.30
C HIS A 95 -11.94 -3.87 0.01
N SER A 96 -12.27 -2.82 -0.73
CA SER A 96 -11.64 -1.51 -0.59
C SER A 96 -12.15 -0.77 0.63
N VAL A 97 -11.23 -0.29 1.46
CA VAL A 97 -11.53 0.57 2.62
C VAL A 97 -10.83 1.93 2.50
N VAL A 98 -10.46 2.35 1.28
CA VAL A 98 -9.66 3.57 1.05
C VAL A 98 -10.31 4.84 1.60
N TYR A 99 -11.64 4.91 1.63
CA TYR A 99 -12.36 6.07 2.19
C TYR A 99 -12.41 6.04 3.72
N ASP A 100 -12.63 4.87 4.34
CA ASP A 100 -12.55 4.73 5.79
C ASP A 100 -11.12 5.03 6.28
N GLU A 101 -10.11 4.57 5.55
CA GLU A 101 -8.72 4.91 5.80
C GLU A 101 -8.48 6.43 5.72
N ALA A 102 -8.99 7.08 4.67
CA ALA A 102 -8.87 8.52 4.49
C ALA A 102 -9.58 9.30 5.61
N GLU A 103 -10.77 8.88 6.04
CA GLU A 103 -11.50 9.50 7.15
C GLU A 103 -10.75 9.33 8.48
N ASN A 104 -10.19 8.15 8.74
CA ASN A 104 -9.45 7.86 9.96
C ASN A 104 -8.24 8.77 10.17
N ARG A 105 -7.70 9.41 9.12
CA ARG A 105 -6.66 10.45 9.23
C ARG A 105 -7.08 11.60 10.15
N LEU A 106 -8.33 12.07 10.05
CA LEU A 106 -8.84 13.14 10.90
C LEU A 106 -8.80 12.74 12.37
N HIS A 107 -9.25 11.52 12.68
CA HIS A 107 -9.35 11.03 14.05
C HIS A 107 -7.97 10.76 14.66
N ALA A 108 -7.09 10.11 13.91
CA ALA A 108 -5.71 9.87 14.33
C ALA A 108 -4.97 11.19 14.60
N GLN A 109 -5.11 12.19 13.73
CA GLN A 109 -4.46 13.49 13.89
C GLN A 109 -5.01 14.29 15.09
N LYS A 110 -6.33 14.28 15.32
CA LYS A 110 -6.93 14.87 16.53
C LYS A 110 -6.34 14.25 17.80
N ALA A 111 -6.18 12.93 17.83
CA ALA A 111 -5.61 12.23 18.98
C ALA A 111 -4.15 12.64 19.23
N VAL A 112 -3.33 12.73 18.17
CA VAL A 112 -1.94 13.21 18.27
C VAL A 112 -1.89 14.64 18.83
N MET A 113 -2.73 15.55 18.32
CA MET A 113 -2.77 16.94 18.79
C MET A 113 -3.19 17.02 20.27
N ALA A 114 -4.25 16.31 20.68
CA ALA A 114 -4.71 16.28 22.06
C ALA A 114 -3.65 15.78 23.06
N LEU A 115 -2.78 14.85 22.63
CA LEU A 115 -1.72 14.30 23.48
C LEU A 115 -0.47 15.18 23.54
N THR A 116 -0.19 15.96 22.50
CA THR A 116 1.11 16.65 22.33
C THR A 116 1.03 18.17 22.45
N MET A 117 -0.10 18.78 22.13
CA MET A 117 -0.31 20.23 22.18
C MET A 117 -0.97 20.58 23.51
N ARG A 118 -0.14 20.98 24.49
CA ARG A 118 -0.58 21.51 25.79
C ARG A 118 -0.72 23.02 25.73
#